data_AF-A0A7C6KJ03-F1
#
_entry.id   AF-A0A7C6KJ03-F1
#
_cell.length_a   1.000
_cell.length_b   1.000
_cell.length_c   1.000
_cell.angle_alpha   90.00
_cell.angle_beta   90.00
_cell.angle_gamma   90.00
#
_symmetry.space_group_name_H-M   'P 1'
#
loop_
_entity.id
_entity.type
_entity.pdbx_description
1 polymer ?
#
loop_
_entity_poly.entity_id
_entity_poly.type
_entity_poly.pdbx_seq_one_letter_code
_entity_poly.pdbx_strand_id
1 'polypeptide(L)'
;MNEVRALPVTGTASPVAVATKGLGNSTRKAAYLGVLLAIAVTLYVFESLLPALPVPGAKIGLANLASLLAVLIWGWREALLLVVARQVLGSLATGTFLSAPFLFGLGGGIASVGAMSVTSRVARGRLSPTGVSIAGAATHNVAQLLVARLLTGGWAILAYLPYLLWFSLPTGALIGVIAAYLLPVLVADPGALPAETAPSRGNVSPPKVSRLTVRLLGLAERSQALFSRRNRLSLRVGDGAIASVLAFAALLILLWHGSLAAPPANPEAVVRVAGELRMIVPLRTNRFLTLNTPRGRMILEVEPGRIRVRESDCPDKVCVRTGWITNASQSIVCVPNRTVITVRGSNAAPYDAVAR
;
A
#
# COMPACT_ATOMS: atom_id res chain seq x y z
N MET A 1 27.79 -29.73 44.00
CA MET A 1 27.25 -30.04 42.66
C MET A 1 25.87 -30.65 42.87
N ASN A 2 24.80 -29.86 42.81
CA ASN A 2 23.43 -30.35 42.84
C ASN A 2 22.79 -29.99 41.50
N GLU A 3 22.47 -31.02 40.72
CA GLU A 3 21.85 -30.90 39.41
C GLU A 3 20.45 -30.27 39.52
N VAL A 4 20.28 -29.12 38.87
CA VAL A 4 18.96 -28.55 38.61
C VAL A 4 18.38 -29.29 37.41
N ARG A 5 17.46 -30.21 37.72
CA ARG A 5 16.63 -30.96 36.78
C ARG A 5 15.87 -29.99 35.86
N ALA A 6 16.24 -29.95 34.59
CA ALA A 6 15.51 -29.19 33.57
C ALA A 6 14.09 -29.75 33.41
N LEU A 7 13.08 -28.91 33.67
CA LEU A 7 11.68 -29.23 33.37
C LEU A 7 11.47 -29.22 31.84
N PRO A 8 10.72 -30.19 31.29
CA PRO A 8 10.47 -30.25 29.86
C PRO A 8 9.53 -29.12 29.44
N VAL A 9 9.99 -28.27 28.51
CA VAL A 9 9.18 -27.20 27.89
C VAL A 9 8.21 -27.84 26.89
N THR A 10 7.10 -28.36 27.38
CA THR A 10 6.02 -28.87 26.53
C THR A 10 5.19 -27.71 25.98
N GLY A 11 5.27 -27.52 24.66
CA GLY A 11 4.18 -27.02 23.81
C GLY A 11 3.63 -25.62 24.12
N THR A 12 4.37 -24.56 23.79
CA THR A 12 3.80 -23.22 23.71
C THR A 12 2.88 -23.13 22.48
N ALA A 13 1.57 -23.21 22.71
CA ALA A 13 0.58 -22.89 21.70
C ALA A 13 0.86 -21.49 21.13
N SER A 14 0.94 -21.41 19.80
CA SER A 14 1.10 -20.16 19.07
C SER A 14 0.09 -19.11 19.53
N PRO A 15 0.45 -17.83 19.70
CA PRO A 15 -0.52 -16.76 19.91
C PRO A 15 -1.58 -16.69 18.79
N VAL A 16 -1.31 -17.26 17.60
CA VAL A 16 -2.28 -17.40 16.48
C VAL A 16 -3.34 -18.47 16.74
N ALA A 17 -3.02 -19.51 17.52
CA ALA A 17 -3.95 -20.61 17.83
C ALA A 17 -4.96 -20.25 18.94
N VAL A 18 -4.62 -19.29 19.81
CA VAL A 18 -5.40 -18.96 21.02
C VAL A 18 -6.49 -17.92 20.76
N ALA A 19 -6.47 -17.19 19.64
CA ALA A 19 -7.37 -16.06 19.38
C ALA A 19 -8.77 -16.44 18.80
N THR A 20 -9.13 -17.73 18.71
CA THR A 20 -10.40 -18.17 18.08
C THR A 20 -11.58 -18.35 19.04
N LYS A 21 -11.43 -17.97 20.32
CA LYS A 21 -12.53 -18.05 21.30
C LYS A 21 -13.19 -16.67 21.45
N GLY A 22 -14.33 -16.51 20.80
CA GLY A 22 -15.04 -15.24 20.65
C GLY A 22 -15.37 -14.55 21.97
N LEU A 23 -15.14 -13.23 21.99
CA LEU A 23 -15.61 -12.33 23.04
C LEU A 23 -17.14 -12.40 23.18
N GLY A 24 -17.62 -12.50 24.42
CA GLY A 24 -19.03 -12.71 24.80
C GLY A 24 -20.01 -11.60 24.38
N ASN A 25 -21.31 -11.92 24.51
CA ASN A 25 -22.53 -11.15 24.19
C ASN A 25 -22.51 -10.28 22.91
N SER A 26 -23.50 -10.49 22.02
CA SER A 26 -23.64 -9.81 20.72
C SER A 26 -23.49 -8.27 20.78
N THR A 27 -23.97 -7.63 21.85
CA THR A 27 -23.85 -6.18 22.09
C THR A 27 -22.41 -5.73 22.33
N ARG A 28 -21.64 -6.48 23.13
CA ARG A 28 -20.24 -6.15 23.43
C ARG A 28 -19.37 -6.27 22.18
N LYS A 29 -19.60 -7.31 21.38
CA LYS A 29 -18.94 -7.50 20.07
C LYS A 29 -19.24 -6.34 19.11
N ALA A 30 -20.49 -5.91 19.02
CA ALA A 30 -20.88 -4.77 18.19
C ALA A 30 -20.17 -3.48 18.62
N ALA A 31 -20.08 -3.22 19.93
CA ALA A 31 -19.37 -2.06 20.47
C ALA A 31 -17.88 -2.06 20.10
N TYR A 32 -17.18 -3.18 20.26
CA TYR A 32 -15.76 -3.28 19.86
C TYR A 32 -15.55 -3.12 18.36
N LEU A 33 -16.41 -3.70 17.54
CA LEU A 33 -16.36 -3.49 16.08
C LEU A 33 -16.59 -2.04 15.70
N GLY A 34 -17.51 -1.35 16.38
CA GLY A 34 -17.74 0.09 16.20
C GLY A 34 -16.51 0.94 16.53
N VAL A 35 -15.85 0.67 17.67
CA VAL A 35 -14.62 1.37 18.06
C VAL A 35 -13.49 1.10 17.07
N LEU A 36 -13.30 -0.17 16.67
CA LEU A 36 -12.25 -0.52 15.71
C LEU A 36 -12.51 0.08 14.33
N LEU A 37 -13.77 0.15 13.90
CA LEU A 37 -14.19 0.81 12.67
C LEU A 37 -13.91 2.32 12.74
N ALA A 38 -14.22 2.98 13.85
CA ALA A 38 -13.92 4.39 14.04
C ALA A 38 -12.41 4.66 13.91
N ILE A 39 -11.57 3.85 14.58
CA ILE A 39 -10.11 3.93 14.45
C ILE A 39 -9.69 3.69 12.99
N ALA A 40 -10.27 2.70 12.31
CA ALA A 40 -9.95 2.38 10.92
C ALA A 40 -10.26 3.55 9.97
N VAL A 41 -11.40 4.21 10.14
CA VAL A 41 -11.80 5.39 9.36
C VAL A 41 -10.89 6.57 9.66
N THR A 42 -10.57 6.82 10.93
CA THR A 42 -9.61 7.88 11.31
C THR A 42 -8.24 7.65 10.68
N LEU A 43 -7.71 6.42 10.73
CA LEU A 43 -6.43 6.09 10.10
C LEU A 43 -6.49 6.21 8.58
N TYR A 44 -7.62 5.89 7.95
CA TYR A 44 -7.83 6.07 6.51
C TYR A 44 -7.78 7.56 6.13
N VAL A 45 -8.51 8.41 6.87
CA VAL A 45 -8.53 9.86 6.63
C VAL A 45 -7.14 10.44 6.90
N PHE A 46 -6.51 10.08 8.01
CA PHE A 46 -5.15 10.50 8.32
C PHE A 46 -4.17 10.15 7.21
N GLU A 47 -4.23 8.92 6.68
CA GLU A 47 -3.38 8.48 5.57
C GLU A 47 -3.63 9.29 4.29
N SER A 48 -4.87 9.76 4.05
CA SER A 48 -5.17 10.63 2.90
C SER A 48 -4.59 12.03 3.00
N LEU A 49 -4.20 12.46 4.22
CA LEU A 49 -3.55 13.76 4.47
C LEU A 49 -2.03 13.69 4.30
N LEU A 50 -1.45 12.49 4.22
CA LEU A 50 -0.03 12.32 4.02
C LEU A 50 0.36 12.66 2.58
N PRO A 51 1.57 13.22 2.37
CA PRO A 51 2.06 13.50 1.02
C PRO A 51 2.13 12.21 0.19
N ALA A 52 1.82 12.32 -1.10
CA ALA A 52 1.87 11.18 -2.00
C ALA A 52 3.27 10.59 -2.06
N LEU A 53 3.36 9.25 -1.96
CA LEU A 53 4.62 8.55 -2.12
C LEU A 53 5.13 8.67 -3.57
N PRO A 54 6.45 8.50 -3.81
CA PRO A 54 7.05 8.63 -5.16
C PRO A 54 6.46 7.68 -6.21
N VAL A 55 5.72 6.65 -5.78
CA VAL A 55 5.03 5.70 -6.65
C VAL A 55 3.54 6.02 -6.70
N PRO A 56 2.96 6.28 -7.89
CA PRO A 56 1.54 6.56 -8.04
C PRO A 56 0.67 5.46 -7.42
N GLY A 57 -0.25 5.86 -6.54
CA GLY A 57 -1.18 4.94 -5.87
C GLY A 57 -0.57 4.12 -4.72
N ALA A 58 0.71 4.31 -4.39
CA ALA A 58 1.31 3.70 -3.22
C ALA A 58 0.82 4.40 -1.93
N LYS A 59 0.44 3.57 -0.96
CA LYS A 59 -0.05 3.95 0.37
C LYS A 59 0.68 3.13 1.42
N ILE A 60 0.77 3.65 2.65
CA ILE A 60 1.39 2.94 3.77
C ILE A 60 0.52 1.75 4.18
N GLY A 61 -0.80 1.91 4.10
CA GLY A 61 -1.80 0.92 4.46
C GLY A 61 -2.18 0.95 5.95
N LEU A 62 -2.14 2.10 6.62
CA LEU A 62 -2.37 2.20 8.07
C LEU A 62 -3.73 1.62 8.48
N ALA A 63 -4.77 1.90 7.69
CA ALA A 63 -6.10 1.36 7.95
C ALA A 63 -6.18 -0.18 7.85
N ASN A 64 -5.21 -0.85 7.19
CA ASN A 64 -5.18 -2.31 7.07
C ASN A 64 -4.81 -2.99 8.40
N LEU A 65 -4.25 -2.27 9.38
CA LEU A 65 -4.05 -2.76 10.74
C LEU A 65 -5.38 -3.23 11.36
N ALA A 66 -6.44 -2.43 11.23
CA ALA A 66 -7.75 -2.78 11.76
C ALA A 66 -8.34 -4.02 11.06
N SER A 67 -8.06 -4.19 9.77
CA SER A 67 -8.51 -5.35 8.99
C SER A 67 -7.81 -6.63 9.45
N LEU A 68 -6.49 -6.56 9.65
CA LEU A 68 -5.69 -7.66 10.19
C LEU A 68 -6.16 -8.05 11.59
N LEU A 69 -6.33 -7.07 12.49
CA LEU A 69 -6.86 -7.32 13.84
C LEU A 69 -8.24 -7.98 13.79
N ALA A 70 -9.13 -7.52 12.92
CA ALA A 70 -10.45 -8.11 12.78
C ALA A 70 -10.41 -9.57 12.30
N VAL A 71 -9.54 -9.89 11.34
CA VAL A 71 -9.32 -11.28 10.87
C VAL A 71 -8.81 -12.15 12.02
N LEU A 72 -7.88 -11.65 12.83
CA LEU A 72 -7.25 -12.42 13.90
C LEU A 72 -8.15 -12.60 15.14
N ILE A 73 -9.02 -11.64 15.46
CA ILE A 73 -9.87 -11.68 16.66
C ILE A 73 -11.23 -12.33 16.38
N TRP A 74 -11.89 -11.95 15.28
CA TRP A 74 -13.27 -12.38 15.00
C TRP A 74 -13.40 -13.26 13.75
N GLY A 75 -12.45 -13.14 12.81
CA GLY A 75 -12.43 -13.92 11.58
C GLY A 75 -12.92 -13.13 10.36
N TRP A 76 -13.20 -13.88 9.28
CA TRP A 76 -13.40 -13.30 7.95
C TRP A 76 -14.69 -12.48 7.80
N ARG A 77 -15.78 -12.82 8.50
CA ARG A 77 -17.09 -12.16 8.32
C ARG A 77 -17.05 -10.73 8.85
N GLU A 78 -16.54 -10.58 10.06
CA GLU A 78 -16.41 -9.31 10.76
C GLU A 78 -15.32 -8.45 10.12
N ALA A 79 -14.21 -9.06 9.69
CA ALA A 79 -13.19 -8.36 8.94
C ALA A 79 -13.71 -7.84 7.59
N LEU A 80 -14.51 -8.63 6.87
CA LEU A 80 -15.12 -8.19 5.61
C LEU A 80 -16.07 -7.02 5.84
N LEU A 81 -16.94 -7.12 6.87
CA LEU A 81 -17.84 -6.03 7.24
C LEU A 81 -17.06 -4.77 7.60
N LEU A 82 -16.00 -4.88 8.41
CA LEU A 82 -15.15 -3.75 8.78
C LEU A 82 -14.46 -3.13 7.55
N VAL A 83 -13.95 -3.96 6.63
CA VAL A 83 -13.25 -3.48 5.44
C VAL A 83 -14.18 -2.76 4.48
N VAL A 84 -15.39 -3.29 4.25
CA VAL A 84 -16.38 -2.63 3.41
C VAL A 84 -16.84 -1.33 4.07
N ALA A 85 -17.19 -1.37 5.35
CA ALA A 85 -17.65 -0.20 6.09
C ALA A 85 -16.58 0.90 6.15
N ARG A 86 -15.31 0.57 6.47
CA ARG A 86 -14.24 1.57 6.52
C ARG A 86 -14.00 2.21 5.16
N GLN A 87 -14.12 1.43 4.07
CA GLN A 87 -13.85 1.94 2.73
C GLN A 87 -14.97 2.89 2.29
N VAL A 88 -16.22 2.55 2.57
CA VAL A 88 -17.37 3.44 2.33
C VAL A 88 -17.23 4.71 3.17
N LEU A 89 -17.10 4.59 4.49
CA LEU A 89 -17.05 5.74 5.40
C LEU A 89 -15.82 6.63 5.18
N GLY A 90 -14.65 6.03 4.97
CA GLY A 90 -13.41 6.76 4.71
C GLY A 90 -13.43 7.47 3.36
N SER A 91 -13.98 6.84 2.32
CA SER A 91 -14.11 7.50 1.01
C SER A 91 -15.15 8.63 1.02
N LEU A 92 -16.24 8.49 1.78
CA LEU A 92 -17.18 9.58 2.02
C LEU A 92 -16.51 10.75 2.75
N ALA A 93 -15.75 10.47 3.83
CA ALA A 93 -15.06 11.48 4.61
C ALA A 93 -13.97 12.24 3.82
N THR A 94 -13.39 11.61 2.81
CA THR A 94 -12.33 12.19 1.96
C THR A 94 -12.86 12.74 0.63
N GLY A 95 -14.18 12.65 0.37
CA GLY A 95 -14.77 13.08 -0.91
C GLY A 95 -14.41 12.21 -2.11
N THR A 96 -13.95 10.97 -1.88
CA THR A 96 -13.52 10.02 -2.92
C THR A 96 -14.50 8.86 -3.13
N PHE A 97 -15.74 8.98 -2.63
CA PHE A 97 -16.75 7.93 -2.78
C PHE A 97 -17.05 7.66 -4.26
N LEU A 98 -17.15 6.38 -4.64
CA LEU A 98 -17.34 5.89 -6.02
C LEU A 98 -16.28 6.34 -7.05
N SER A 99 -15.18 6.94 -6.62
CA SER A 99 -14.03 7.26 -7.48
C SER A 99 -13.09 6.06 -7.67
N ALA A 100 -12.10 6.18 -8.55
CA ALA A 100 -11.08 5.14 -8.74
C ALA A 100 -10.39 4.71 -7.42
N PRO A 101 -9.92 5.63 -6.53
CA PRO A 101 -9.43 5.28 -5.20
C PRO A 101 -10.37 4.42 -4.34
N PHE A 102 -11.68 4.63 -4.44
CA PHE A 102 -12.67 3.82 -3.71
C PHE A 102 -12.70 2.38 -4.23
N LEU A 103 -12.75 2.20 -5.55
CA LEU A 103 -12.80 0.89 -6.19
C LEU A 103 -11.50 0.09 -5.94
N PHE A 104 -10.37 0.80 -5.99
CA PHE A 104 -9.04 0.27 -5.67
C PHE A 104 -8.97 -0.27 -4.24
N GLY A 105 -9.35 0.56 -3.27
CA GLY A 105 -9.35 0.19 -1.86
C GLY A 105 -10.35 -0.92 -1.53
N LEU A 106 -11.53 -0.91 -2.17
CA LEU A 106 -12.56 -1.93 -1.96
C LEU A 106 -12.12 -3.29 -2.50
N GLY A 107 -11.69 -3.35 -3.77
CA GLY A 107 -11.23 -4.59 -4.39
C GLY A 107 -9.98 -5.15 -3.71
N GLY A 108 -8.99 -4.29 -3.45
CA GLY A 108 -7.80 -4.64 -2.67
C GLY A 108 -8.15 -5.14 -1.27
N GLY A 109 -9.05 -4.44 -0.58
CA GLY A 109 -9.46 -4.76 0.79
C GLY A 109 -10.13 -6.12 0.91
N ILE A 110 -11.11 -6.40 0.04
CA ILE A 110 -11.85 -7.67 0.03
C ILE A 110 -10.90 -8.84 -0.26
N ALA A 111 -10.07 -8.72 -1.31
CA ALA A 111 -9.09 -9.75 -1.66
C ALA A 111 -8.08 -10.00 -0.53
N SER A 112 -7.62 -8.93 0.11
CA SER A 112 -6.69 -9.00 1.25
C SER A 112 -7.30 -9.74 2.45
N VAL A 113 -8.56 -9.45 2.81
CA VAL A 113 -9.26 -10.19 3.88
C VAL A 113 -9.37 -11.68 3.54
N GLY A 114 -9.67 -12.01 2.28
CA GLY A 114 -9.67 -13.40 1.80
C GLY A 114 -8.32 -14.07 2.01
N ALA A 115 -7.23 -13.46 1.53
CA ALA A 115 -5.88 -13.99 1.67
C ALA A 115 -5.45 -14.13 3.14
N MET A 116 -5.69 -13.12 3.98
CA MET A 116 -5.38 -13.17 5.41
C MET A 116 -6.18 -14.26 6.14
N SER A 117 -7.46 -14.44 5.77
CA SER A 117 -8.32 -15.48 6.34
C SER A 117 -7.89 -16.89 5.94
N VAL A 118 -7.41 -17.08 4.71
CA VAL A 118 -6.87 -18.37 4.24
C VAL A 118 -5.54 -18.65 4.92
N THR A 119 -4.60 -17.71 4.86
CA THR A 119 -3.24 -17.88 5.41
C THR A 119 -3.25 -18.07 6.93
N SER A 120 -4.08 -17.33 7.67
CA SER A 120 -4.23 -17.53 9.12
C SER A 120 -4.81 -18.90 9.48
N ARG A 121 -5.68 -19.48 8.64
CA ARG A 121 -6.27 -20.81 8.85
C ARG A 121 -5.37 -21.96 8.43
N VAL A 122 -4.65 -21.81 7.31
CA VAL A 122 -3.81 -22.86 6.74
C VAL A 122 -2.48 -22.96 7.48
N ALA A 123 -1.91 -21.83 7.90
CA ALA A 123 -0.59 -21.79 8.52
C ALA A 123 -0.61 -21.96 10.04
N ARG A 124 -1.53 -22.74 10.62
CA ARG A 124 -1.71 -22.99 12.08
C ARG A 124 -0.36 -23.25 12.76
N GLY A 125 0.25 -22.22 13.33
CA GLY A 125 1.54 -22.32 14.03
C GLY A 125 2.81 -22.04 13.20
N ARG A 126 2.72 -21.88 11.87
CA ARG A 126 3.87 -21.61 10.98
C ARG A 126 4.06 -20.13 10.62
N LEU A 127 2.98 -19.34 10.61
CA LEU A 127 3.04 -17.90 10.37
C LEU A 127 2.70 -17.12 11.64
N SER A 128 3.35 -15.97 11.83
CA SER A 128 2.98 -15.00 12.84
C SER A 128 1.97 -13.99 12.25
N PRO A 129 1.41 -13.06 13.05
CA PRO A 129 0.63 -11.95 12.52
C PRO A 129 1.37 -11.16 11.41
N THR A 130 2.70 -11.12 11.47
CA THR A 130 3.56 -10.52 10.45
C THR A 130 3.44 -11.22 9.10
N GLY A 131 3.57 -12.55 9.03
CA GLY A 131 3.45 -13.29 7.76
C GLY A 131 2.05 -13.18 7.15
N VAL A 132 1.00 -13.22 7.98
CA VAL A 132 -0.39 -13.01 7.54
C VAL A 132 -0.57 -11.61 6.95
N SER A 133 -0.01 -10.59 7.60
CA SER A 133 -0.04 -9.20 7.13
C SER A 133 0.68 -9.02 5.80
N ILE A 134 1.88 -9.60 5.64
CA ILE A 134 2.66 -9.54 4.39
C ILE A 134 1.88 -10.16 3.23
N ALA A 135 1.29 -11.34 3.42
CA ALA A 135 0.45 -11.98 2.41
C ALA A 135 -0.79 -11.13 2.06
N GLY A 136 -1.42 -10.52 3.08
CA GLY A 136 -2.51 -9.58 2.91
C GLY A 136 -2.12 -8.33 2.11
N ALA A 137 -0.97 -7.73 2.41
CA ALA A 137 -0.45 -6.54 1.74
C ALA A 137 -0.11 -6.79 0.27
N ALA A 138 0.55 -7.91 -0.03
CA ALA A 138 0.83 -8.31 -1.41
C ALA A 138 -0.46 -8.54 -2.20
N THR A 139 -1.41 -9.29 -1.64
CA THR A 139 -2.70 -9.57 -2.30
C THR A 139 -3.52 -8.29 -2.50
N HIS A 140 -3.48 -7.36 -1.54
CA HIS A 140 -4.15 -6.06 -1.67
C HIS A 140 -3.65 -5.28 -2.89
N ASN A 141 -2.33 -5.19 -3.07
CA ASN A 141 -1.71 -4.47 -4.17
C ASN A 141 -1.97 -5.14 -5.53
N VAL A 142 -1.92 -6.48 -5.58
CA VAL A 142 -2.27 -7.23 -6.79
C VAL A 142 -3.72 -6.96 -7.19
N ALA A 143 -4.66 -7.11 -6.25
CA ALA A 143 -6.09 -6.89 -6.52
C ALA A 143 -6.38 -5.42 -6.87
N GLN A 144 -5.73 -4.46 -6.22
CA GLN A 144 -5.82 -3.04 -6.57
C GLN A 144 -5.43 -2.80 -8.03
N LEU A 145 -4.30 -3.34 -8.47
CA LEU A 145 -3.86 -3.18 -9.86
C LEU A 145 -4.73 -3.93 -10.86
N LEU A 146 -5.32 -5.07 -10.48
CA LEU A 146 -6.30 -5.77 -11.32
C LEU A 146 -7.57 -4.94 -11.49
N VAL A 147 -8.06 -4.28 -10.44
CA VAL A 147 -9.17 -3.32 -10.58
C VAL A 147 -8.76 -2.13 -11.45
N ALA A 148 -7.56 -1.57 -11.24
CA ALA A 148 -7.04 -0.47 -12.05
C ALA A 148 -6.91 -0.83 -13.53
N ARG A 149 -6.50 -2.06 -13.83
CA ARG A 149 -6.49 -2.64 -15.17
C ARG A 149 -7.90 -2.68 -15.77
N LEU A 150 -8.89 -3.16 -15.02
CA LEU A 150 -10.27 -3.26 -15.51
C LEU A 150 -10.86 -1.88 -15.81
N LEU A 151 -10.50 -0.85 -15.03
CA LEU A 151 -10.97 0.53 -15.26
C LEU A 151 -10.24 1.24 -16.40
N THR A 152 -8.94 1.00 -16.57
CA THR A 152 -8.09 1.72 -17.55
C THR A 152 -7.91 0.98 -18.88
N GLY A 153 -8.24 -0.31 -18.95
CA GLY A 153 -8.09 -1.17 -20.14
C GLY A 153 -6.64 -1.54 -20.51
N GLY A 154 -5.64 -0.84 -19.95
CA GLY A 154 -4.24 -1.01 -20.29
C GLY A 154 -3.52 -2.08 -19.46
N TRP A 155 -2.77 -2.96 -20.12
CA TRP A 155 -1.87 -3.92 -19.45
C TRP A 155 -0.67 -3.24 -18.77
N ALA A 156 -0.29 -2.03 -19.20
CA ALA A 156 0.88 -1.33 -18.70
C ALA A 156 0.81 -1.00 -17.20
N ILE A 157 -0.39 -0.88 -16.63
CA ILE A 157 -0.55 -0.58 -15.19
C ILE A 157 -0.01 -1.71 -14.30
N LEU A 158 0.04 -2.94 -14.81
CA LEU A 158 0.62 -4.07 -14.07
C LEU A 158 2.15 -3.97 -13.93
N ALA A 159 2.82 -3.16 -14.75
CA ALA A 159 4.25 -2.89 -14.60
C ALA A 159 4.59 -2.14 -13.30
N TYR A 160 3.61 -1.53 -12.63
CA TYR A 160 3.78 -0.92 -11.31
C TYR A 160 3.82 -1.95 -10.17
N LEU A 161 3.38 -3.19 -10.40
CA LEU A 161 3.32 -4.24 -9.38
C LEU A 161 4.64 -4.48 -8.63
N PRO A 162 5.81 -4.63 -9.28
CA PRO A 162 7.05 -4.83 -8.55
C PRO A 162 7.40 -3.66 -7.62
N TYR A 163 7.15 -2.42 -8.07
CA TYR A 163 7.36 -1.22 -7.25
C TYR A 163 6.42 -1.23 -6.04
N LEU A 164 5.13 -1.54 -6.24
CA LEU A 164 4.17 -1.66 -5.14
C LEU A 164 4.53 -2.78 -4.17
N LEU A 165 5.03 -3.93 -4.64
CA LEU A 165 5.50 -5.01 -3.76
C LEU A 165 6.73 -4.57 -2.95
N TRP A 166 7.66 -3.85 -3.58
CA TRP A 166 8.85 -3.35 -2.89
C TRP A 166 8.52 -2.44 -1.71
N PHE A 167 7.50 -1.59 -1.84
CA PHE A 167 7.01 -0.73 -0.75
C PHE A 167 6.05 -1.43 0.21
N SER A 168 5.22 -2.35 -0.27
CA SER A 168 4.17 -2.97 0.55
C SER A 168 4.64 -4.13 1.43
N LEU A 169 5.75 -4.80 1.10
CA LEU A 169 6.31 -5.85 1.96
C LEU A 169 6.84 -5.28 3.29
N PRO A 170 7.66 -4.19 3.32
CA PRO A 170 8.07 -3.56 4.57
C PRO A 170 6.91 -3.01 5.39
N THR A 171 5.94 -2.33 4.75
CA THR A 171 4.78 -1.78 5.48
C THR A 171 3.87 -2.89 6.00
N GLY A 172 3.65 -3.95 5.22
CA GLY A 172 2.95 -5.16 5.65
C GLY A 172 3.62 -5.81 6.87
N ALA A 173 4.95 -5.92 6.87
CA ALA A 173 5.69 -6.43 8.01
C ALA A 173 5.52 -5.55 9.25
N LEU A 174 5.65 -4.22 9.10
CA LEU A 174 5.44 -3.25 10.18
C LEU A 174 4.03 -3.37 10.79
N ILE A 175 2.99 -3.38 9.94
CA ILE A 175 1.59 -3.51 10.38
C ILE A 175 1.39 -4.81 11.15
N GLY A 176 1.99 -5.90 10.68
CA GLY A 176 1.86 -7.20 11.34
C GLY A 176 2.60 -7.28 12.67
N VAL A 177 3.75 -6.62 12.79
CA VAL A 177 4.45 -6.42 14.07
C VAL A 177 3.60 -5.63 15.05
N ILE A 178 3.03 -4.50 14.62
CA ILE A 178 2.13 -3.68 15.45
C ILE A 178 0.92 -4.52 15.91
N ALA A 179 0.32 -5.29 15.00
CA ALA A 179 -0.80 -6.17 15.33
C ALA A 179 -0.39 -7.26 16.35
N ALA A 180 0.81 -7.83 16.24
CA ALA A 180 1.30 -8.81 17.20
C ALA A 180 1.43 -8.24 18.62
N TYR A 181 1.78 -6.95 18.76
CA TYR A 181 1.81 -6.26 20.04
C TYR A 181 0.43 -5.86 20.57
N LEU A 182 -0.50 -5.47 19.69
CA LEU A 182 -1.85 -5.04 20.09
C LEU A 182 -2.79 -6.20 20.39
N LEU A 183 -2.63 -7.33 19.71
CA LEU A 183 -3.55 -8.47 19.83
C LEU A 183 -3.74 -8.96 21.27
N PRO A 184 -2.68 -9.14 22.10
CA PRO A 184 -2.85 -9.59 23.47
C PRO A 184 -3.55 -8.56 24.37
N VAL A 185 -3.42 -7.26 24.07
CA VAL A 185 -4.06 -6.18 24.83
C VAL A 185 -5.56 -6.12 24.51
N LEU A 186 -5.93 -6.34 23.24
CA LEU A 186 -7.32 -6.30 22.78
C LEU A 186 -8.11 -7.56 23.15
N VAL A 187 -7.44 -8.71 23.21
CA VAL A 187 -8.06 -10.00 23.57
C VAL A 187 -8.06 -10.22 25.09
N ALA A 188 -7.19 -9.54 25.85
CA ALA A 188 -7.25 -9.57 27.31
C ALA A 188 -8.61 -9.04 27.76
N ASP A 189 -9.42 -9.89 28.38
CA ASP A 189 -10.77 -9.54 28.81
C ASP A 189 -10.70 -8.52 29.96
N PRO A 190 -11.12 -7.25 29.77
CA PRO A 190 -11.24 -6.31 30.89
C PRO A 190 -12.28 -6.77 31.93
N GLY A 191 -13.11 -7.78 31.61
CA GLY A 191 -14.08 -8.39 32.52
C GLY A 191 -13.53 -9.56 33.36
N ALA A 192 -12.32 -10.05 33.11
CA ALA A 192 -11.65 -11.04 33.96
C ALA A 192 -10.96 -10.35 35.16
N LEU A 193 -11.72 -9.54 35.90
CA LEU A 193 -11.35 -9.27 37.28
C LEU A 193 -11.56 -10.60 38.01
N PRO A 194 -10.53 -11.20 38.63
CA PRO A 194 -10.81 -12.23 39.62
C PRO A 194 -11.77 -11.59 40.61
N ALA A 195 -12.91 -12.24 40.87
CA ALA A 195 -13.73 -11.90 42.01
C ALA A 195 -12.76 -11.79 43.19
N GLU A 196 -12.62 -10.58 43.71
CA GLU A 196 -11.78 -10.32 44.87
C GLU A 196 -12.33 -11.26 45.94
N THR A 197 -11.63 -12.37 46.21
CA THR A 197 -11.92 -13.19 47.37
C THR A 197 -11.71 -12.25 48.53
N ALA A 198 -12.81 -11.74 49.07
CA ALA A 198 -12.81 -10.77 50.14
C ALA A 198 -11.89 -11.30 51.25
N PRO A 199 -10.80 -10.60 51.61
CA PRO A 199 -9.99 -11.04 52.72
C PRO A 199 -10.88 -11.03 53.97
N SER A 200 -10.92 -12.15 54.68
CA SER A 200 -11.54 -12.25 55.99
C SER A 200 -11.05 -11.08 56.85
N ARG A 201 -11.99 -10.31 57.40
CA ARG A 201 -11.75 -9.10 58.21
C ARG A 201 -10.61 -9.33 59.22
N GLY A 202 -9.42 -8.89 58.87
CA GLY A 202 -8.30 -8.67 59.78
C GLY A 202 -8.16 -7.16 59.99
N ASN A 203 -8.20 -6.75 61.25
CA ASN A 203 -8.27 -5.37 61.69
C ASN A 203 -6.95 -4.62 61.42
N VAL A 204 -6.78 -4.05 60.23
CA VAL A 204 -5.69 -3.10 59.93
C VAL A 204 -6.28 -1.92 59.16
N SER A 205 -6.22 -0.74 59.79
CA SER A 205 -6.64 0.53 59.17
C SER A 205 -5.75 0.84 57.95
N PRO A 206 -6.30 0.95 56.73
CA PRO A 206 -5.50 1.31 55.57
C PRO A 206 -5.13 2.81 55.58
N PRO A 207 -4.00 3.21 54.98
CA PRO A 207 -3.67 4.63 54.80
C PRO A 207 -4.74 5.33 53.95
N LYS A 208 -4.95 6.63 54.21
CA LYS A 208 -5.90 7.52 53.50
C LYS A 208 -5.43 7.82 52.06
N VAL A 209 -5.31 6.81 51.22
CA VAL A 209 -5.14 6.97 49.78
C VAL A 209 -6.49 6.71 49.14
N SER A 210 -6.96 7.60 48.26
CA SER A 210 -8.25 7.40 47.59
C SER A 210 -8.22 6.05 46.85
N ARG A 211 -9.29 5.25 46.97
CA ARG A 211 -9.38 3.93 46.30
C ARG A 211 -9.14 4.03 44.79
N LEU A 212 -9.41 5.20 44.20
CA LEU A 212 -9.18 5.49 42.79
C LEU A 212 -7.68 5.57 42.46
N THR A 213 -6.88 6.21 43.32
CA THR A 213 -5.43 6.37 43.11
C THR A 213 -4.71 5.03 43.19
N VAL A 214 -5.07 4.18 44.15
CA VAL A 214 -4.52 2.81 44.27
C VAL A 214 -4.91 1.96 43.06
N ARG A 215 -6.15 2.08 42.57
CA ARG A 215 -6.60 1.39 41.34
C ARG A 215 -5.86 1.87 40.09
N LEU A 216 -5.66 3.18 39.93
CA LEU A 216 -4.97 3.75 38.77
C LEU A 216 -3.48 3.39 38.76
N LEU A 217 -2.80 3.43 39.91
CA LEU A 217 -1.41 2.97 40.06
C LEU A 217 -1.28 1.47 39.77
N GLY A 218 -2.19 0.64 40.29
CA GLY A 218 -2.19 -0.80 40.03
C GLY A 218 -2.47 -1.17 38.57
N LEU A 219 -3.30 -0.38 37.87
CA LEU A 219 -3.53 -0.54 36.43
C LEU A 219 -2.29 -0.11 35.61
N ALA A 220 -1.63 0.99 36.00
CA ALA A 220 -0.41 1.47 35.35
C ALA A 220 0.75 0.47 35.50
N GLU A 221 1.02 -0.02 36.71
CA GLU A 221 2.09 -1.00 36.96
C GLU A 221 1.82 -2.36 36.29
N ARG A 222 0.56 -2.82 36.26
CA ARG A 222 0.20 -4.05 35.53
C ARG A 222 0.32 -3.91 34.02
N SER A 223 0.00 -2.73 33.47
CA SER A 223 0.23 -2.45 32.05
C SER A 223 1.72 -2.55 31.70
N GLN A 224 2.59 -2.01 32.57
CA GLN A 224 4.05 -2.07 32.40
C GLN A 224 4.63 -3.48 32.60
N ALA A 225 4.14 -4.25 33.58
CA ALA A 225 4.59 -5.61 33.82
C ALA A 225 4.15 -6.61 32.73
N LEU A 226 2.95 -6.43 32.15
CA LEU A 226 2.48 -7.19 30.98
C LEU A 226 3.30 -6.86 29.72
N PHE A 227 3.70 -5.60 29.55
CA PHE A 227 4.56 -5.16 28.46
C PHE A 227 5.98 -5.72 28.59
N SER A 228 6.51 -5.76 29.82
CA SER A 228 7.86 -6.25 30.15
C SER A 228 8.05 -7.76 29.93
N ARG A 229 7.06 -8.61 30.25
CA ARG A 229 7.20 -10.09 30.14
C ARG A 229 6.96 -10.68 28.75
N ARG A 230 6.40 -9.92 27.80
CA ARG A 230 5.92 -10.46 26.51
C ARG A 230 6.72 -10.00 25.30
N ASN A 231 7.98 -9.63 25.53
CA ASN A 231 8.88 -9.09 24.52
C ASN A 231 9.58 -10.16 23.66
N ARG A 232 8.80 -11.07 23.05
CA ARG A 232 9.31 -11.86 21.92
C ARG A 232 8.47 -11.54 20.71
N LEU A 233 9.01 -10.68 19.86
CA LEU A 233 8.70 -10.66 18.44
C LEU A 233 8.98 -12.08 17.90
N SER A 234 8.01 -12.98 18.02
CA SER A 234 8.14 -14.36 17.54
C SER A 234 7.88 -14.36 16.05
N LEU A 235 8.78 -13.71 15.31
CA LEU A 235 8.89 -13.91 13.88
C LEU A 235 9.18 -15.38 13.64
N ARG A 236 8.42 -15.98 12.73
CA ARG A 236 8.55 -17.38 12.37
C ARG A 236 9.31 -17.50 11.07
N VAL A 237 9.93 -18.66 10.87
CA VAL A 237 10.62 -18.98 9.62
C VAL A 237 9.68 -18.82 8.41
N GLY A 238 8.39 -19.12 8.59
CA GLY A 238 7.38 -18.91 7.55
C GLY A 238 7.18 -17.45 7.15
N ASP A 239 7.36 -16.49 8.07
CA ASP A 239 7.22 -15.06 7.75
C ASP A 239 8.35 -14.62 6.82
N GLY A 240 9.59 -15.03 7.15
CA GLY A 240 10.76 -14.79 6.31
C GLY A 240 10.63 -15.44 4.94
N ALA A 241 10.17 -16.71 4.88
CA ALA A 241 9.98 -17.41 3.62
C ALA A 241 9.00 -16.68 2.68
N ILE A 242 7.84 -16.22 3.19
CA ILE A 242 6.87 -15.47 2.38
C ILE A 242 7.47 -14.14 1.90
N ALA A 243 8.11 -13.39 2.79
CA ALA A 243 8.75 -12.13 2.42
C ALA A 243 9.82 -12.33 1.34
N SER A 244 10.70 -13.32 1.50
CA SER A 244 11.77 -13.61 0.54
C SER A 244 11.23 -14.06 -0.81
N VAL A 245 10.21 -14.93 -0.86
CA VAL A 245 9.59 -15.37 -2.12
C VAL A 245 8.95 -14.20 -2.86
N LEU A 246 8.21 -13.34 -2.16
CA LEU A 246 7.55 -12.20 -2.77
C LEU A 246 8.56 -11.11 -3.22
N ALA A 247 9.60 -10.87 -2.43
CA ALA A 247 10.67 -9.93 -2.79
C ALA A 247 11.46 -10.44 -4.01
N PHE A 248 11.76 -11.75 -4.05
CA PHE A 248 12.42 -12.36 -5.20
C PHE A 248 11.55 -12.31 -6.46
N ALA A 249 10.25 -12.61 -6.35
CA ALA A 249 9.31 -12.46 -7.46
C ALA A 249 9.25 -11.01 -7.96
N ALA A 250 9.19 -10.02 -7.06
CA ALA A 250 9.23 -8.61 -7.42
C ALA A 250 10.54 -8.24 -8.14
N LEU A 251 11.69 -8.73 -7.65
CA LEU A 251 12.99 -8.51 -8.28
C LEU A 251 13.06 -9.14 -9.68
N LEU A 252 12.59 -10.37 -9.86
CA LEU A 252 12.54 -11.01 -11.17
C LEU A 252 11.68 -10.22 -12.16
N ILE A 253 10.52 -9.72 -11.72
CA ILE A 253 9.66 -8.88 -12.56
C ILE A 253 10.39 -7.58 -12.95
N LEU A 254 11.11 -6.94 -12.02
CA LEU A 254 11.92 -5.75 -12.33
C LEU A 254 13.01 -6.03 -13.35
N LEU A 255 13.76 -7.12 -13.16
CA LEU A 255 14.84 -7.52 -14.07
C LEU A 255 14.29 -7.90 -15.46
N TRP A 256 13.12 -8.55 -15.51
CA TRP A 256 12.42 -8.86 -16.76
C TRP A 256 12.03 -7.59 -17.51
N HIS A 257 11.42 -6.61 -16.83
CA HIS A 257 11.08 -5.31 -17.43
C HIS A 257 12.31 -4.53 -17.89
N GLY A 258 13.41 -4.56 -17.12
CA GLY A 258 14.67 -3.93 -17.49
C GLY A 258 15.36 -4.60 -18.70
N SER A 259 15.18 -5.91 -18.87
CA SER A 259 15.76 -6.69 -19.96
C SER A 259 14.94 -6.66 -21.25
N LEU A 260 13.65 -6.29 -21.17
CA LEU A 260 12.72 -6.20 -22.30
C LEU A 260 12.40 -4.77 -22.74
N ALA A 261 13.06 -3.75 -22.18
CA ALA A 261 13.06 -2.41 -22.72
C ALA A 261 13.88 -2.36 -24.03
N ALA A 262 13.50 -3.19 -25.00
CA ALA A 262 13.85 -2.94 -26.39
C ALA A 262 13.30 -1.55 -26.73
N PRO A 263 14.12 -0.64 -27.30
CA PRO A 263 13.62 0.65 -27.76
C PRO A 263 12.40 0.40 -28.66
N PRO A 264 11.35 1.24 -28.57
CA PRO A 264 10.09 0.99 -29.26
C PRO A 264 10.35 0.64 -30.72
N ALA A 265 9.67 -0.40 -31.22
CA ALA A 265 9.72 -0.78 -32.61
C ALA A 265 9.18 0.39 -33.44
N ASN A 266 10.09 1.25 -33.92
CA ASN A 266 9.85 2.44 -34.75
C ASN A 266 9.25 3.63 -33.99
N PRO A 267 10.07 4.39 -33.23
CA PRO A 267 9.63 5.67 -32.71
C PRO A 267 9.51 6.68 -33.87
N GLU A 268 8.34 7.32 -33.98
CA GLU A 268 8.09 8.35 -34.99
C GLU A 268 7.71 9.65 -34.30
N ALA A 269 8.26 10.79 -34.73
CA ALA A 269 7.81 12.09 -34.23
C ALA A 269 6.73 12.68 -35.15
N VAL A 270 5.66 13.17 -34.56
CA VAL A 270 4.57 13.86 -35.25
C VAL A 270 4.79 15.36 -35.13
N VAL A 271 4.94 16.03 -36.27
CA VAL A 271 5.16 17.48 -36.36
C VAL A 271 3.86 18.14 -36.84
N ARG A 272 3.28 19.00 -35.99
CA ARG A 272 2.08 19.79 -36.30
C ARG A 272 2.43 21.26 -36.39
N VAL A 273 1.93 21.96 -37.41
CA VAL A 273 2.09 23.41 -37.59
C VAL A 273 0.71 24.02 -37.77
N ALA A 274 0.38 25.03 -36.97
CA ALA A 274 -0.94 25.64 -36.92
C ALA A 274 -2.09 24.63 -36.69
N GLY A 275 -1.82 23.54 -35.96
CA GLY A 275 -2.78 22.46 -35.68
C GLY A 275 -2.86 21.37 -36.76
N GLU A 276 -2.38 21.65 -37.97
CA GLU A 276 -2.38 20.69 -39.08
C GLU A 276 -1.17 19.76 -39.01
N LEU A 277 -1.38 18.48 -39.36
CA LEU A 277 -0.29 17.51 -39.50
C LEU A 277 0.57 17.89 -40.70
N ARG A 278 1.84 18.23 -40.47
CA ARG A 278 2.78 18.55 -41.55
C ARG A 278 3.58 17.35 -41.99
N MET A 279 4.14 16.59 -41.04
CA MET A 279 4.93 15.41 -41.35
C MET A 279 5.03 14.46 -40.16
N ILE A 280 5.31 13.20 -40.49
CA ILE A 280 5.69 12.15 -39.54
C ILE A 280 7.16 11.82 -39.81
N VAL A 281 7.98 11.85 -38.76
CA VAL A 281 9.43 11.74 -38.83
C VAL A 281 9.87 10.44 -38.17
N PRO A 282 10.24 9.41 -38.94
CA PRO A 282 10.90 8.23 -38.39
C PRO A 282 12.20 8.59 -37.66
N LEU A 283 12.32 8.20 -36.40
CA LEU A 283 13.49 8.44 -35.55
C LEU A 283 14.48 7.27 -35.67
N ARG A 284 14.89 6.95 -36.91
CA ARG A 284 15.77 5.80 -37.21
C ARG A 284 17.20 6.19 -37.56
N THR A 285 17.39 7.31 -38.25
CA THR A 285 18.68 7.71 -38.82
C THR A 285 18.98 9.16 -38.50
N ASN A 286 20.27 9.46 -38.35
CA ASN A 286 20.73 10.84 -38.15
C ASN A 286 20.42 11.68 -39.37
N ARG A 287 19.62 12.74 -39.20
CA ARG A 287 19.33 13.71 -40.27
C ARG A 287 18.86 15.05 -39.74
N PHE A 288 19.03 16.06 -40.57
CA PHE A 288 18.46 17.39 -40.36
C PHE A 288 17.24 17.58 -41.26
N LEU A 289 16.16 18.14 -40.71
CA LEU A 289 14.94 18.46 -41.45
C LEU A 289 14.66 19.95 -41.33
N THR A 290 14.41 20.61 -42.45
CA THR A 290 14.05 22.02 -42.48
C THR A 290 12.55 22.18 -42.61
N LEU A 291 11.93 22.89 -41.68
CA LEU A 291 10.51 23.16 -41.62
C LEU A 291 10.25 24.64 -41.87
N ASN A 292 9.43 24.94 -42.89
CA ASN A 292 8.92 26.28 -43.14
C ASN A 292 7.69 26.52 -42.27
N THR A 293 7.79 27.49 -41.36
CA THR A 293 6.71 27.88 -40.44
C THR A 293 6.19 29.27 -40.82
N PRO A 294 4.99 29.67 -40.37
CA PRO A 294 4.39 30.96 -40.74
C PRO A 294 5.23 32.20 -40.39
N ARG A 295 6.19 32.10 -39.46
CA ARG A 295 7.04 33.23 -39.02
C ARG A 295 8.54 33.01 -39.24
N GLY A 296 8.92 32.02 -40.05
CA GLY A 296 10.32 31.74 -40.36
C GLY A 296 10.64 30.25 -40.48
N ARG A 297 11.92 29.92 -40.46
CA ARG A 297 12.43 28.55 -40.61
C ARG A 297 12.76 27.93 -39.24
N MET A 298 12.63 26.61 -39.19
CA MET A 298 13.01 25.77 -38.06
C MET A 298 13.79 24.57 -38.57
N ILE A 299 14.90 24.21 -37.91
CA ILE A 299 15.73 23.05 -38.24
C ILE A 299 15.59 22.02 -37.13
N LEU A 300 15.05 20.85 -37.49
CA LEU A 300 14.94 19.70 -36.62
C LEU A 300 16.18 18.83 -36.80
N GLU A 301 16.68 18.31 -35.69
CA GLU A 301 17.75 17.32 -35.67
C GLU A 301 17.19 16.03 -35.11
N VAL A 302 17.35 14.96 -35.89
CA VAL A 302 16.87 13.61 -35.58
C VAL A 302 18.08 12.74 -35.35
N GLU A 303 18.03 11.95 -34.28
CA GLU A 303 18.92 10.83 -34.04
C GLU A 303 18.10 9.56 -33.74
N PRO A 304 18.67 8.35 -33.78
CA PRO A 304 17.98 7.13 -33.38
C PRO A 304 17.26 7.29 -32.03
N GLY A 305 15.93 7.21 -32.05
CA GLY A 305 15.09 7.29 -30.86
C GLY A 305 14.84 8.69 -30.27
N ARG A 306 15.38 9.77 -30.85
CA ARG A 306 15.23 11.13 -30.29
C ARG A 306 15.15 12.23 -31.35
N ILE A 307 14.49 13.34 -31.00
CA ILE A 307 14.39 14.53 -31.85
C ILE A 307 14.56 15.80 -31.02
N ARG A 308 15.16 16.84 -31.60
CA ARG A 308 15.23 18.20 -31.02
C ARG A 308 15.07 19.27 -32.10
N VAL A 309 14.80 20.50 -31.68
CA VAL A 309 14.95 21.68 -32.53
C VAL A 309 16.36 22.22 -32.34
N ARG A 310 17.20 22.18 -33.38
CA ARG A 310 18.56 22.70 -33.34
C ARG A 310 18.55 24.22 -33.47
N GLU A 311 17.79 24.73 -34.44
CA GLU A 311 17.68 26.16 -34.75
C GLU A 311 16.22 26.52 -35.08
N SER A 312 15.81 27.73 -34.73
CA SER A 312 14.48 28.27 -35.04
C SER A 312 14.55 29.78 -35.10
N ASP A 313 13.90 30.42 -36.07
CA ASP A 313 13.92 31.88 -36.24
C ASP A 313 13.06 32.65 -35.22
N CYS A 314 12.51 31.98 -34.20
CA CYS A 314 11.68 32.61 -33.17
C CYS A 314 12.51 33.34 -32.08
N PRO A 315 12.00 34.44 -31.49
CA PRO A 315 12.72 35.22 -30.47
C PRO A 315 12.90 34.44 -29.15
N ASP A 316 11.88 33.69 -28.71
CA ASP A 316 11.88 33.08 -27.37
C ASP A 316 12.78 31.85 -27.25
N LYS A 317 13.16 31.24 -28.38
CA LYS A 317 13.99 30.02 -28.51
C LYS A 317 13.60 28.88 -27.55
N VAL A 318 12.36 28.83 -27.04
CA VAL A 318 11.88 27.82 -26.07
C VAL A 318 12.07 26.42 -26.63
N CYS A 319 11.66 26.21 -27.89
CA CYS A 319 11.81 24.94 -28.59
C CYS A 319 13.26 24.44 -28.72
N VAL A 320 14.23 25.35 -28.86
CA VAL A 320 15.66 25.02 -28.89
C VAL A 320 16.15 24.64 -27.48
N ARG A 321 15.72 25.40 -26.46
CA ARG A 321 16.06 25.15 -25.05
C ARG A 321 15.43 23.86 -24.49
N THR A 322 14.33 23.38 -25.06
CA THR A 322 13.72 22.09 -24.67
C THR A 322 14.67 20.91 -24.87
N GLY A 323 15.58 20.98 -25.85
CA GLY A 323 16.54 19.92 -26.11
C GLY A 323 15.91 18.64 -26.68
N TRP A 324 16.51 17.49 -26.35
CA TRP A 324 16.10 16.19 -26.87
C TRP A 324 14.82 15.67 -26.20
N ILE A 325 13.88 15.21 -27.01
CA ILE A 325 12.72 14.43 -26.55
C ILE A 325 12.81 12.99 -27.08
N THR A 326 12.43 12.04 -26.23
CA THR A 326 12.46 10.59 -26.51
C THR A 326 11.13 9.91 -26.23
N ASN A 327 10.33 10.45 -25.31
CA ASN A 327 9.14 9.79 -24.79
C ASN A 327 7.84 10.45 -25.30
N ALA A 328 6.76 9.67 -25.36
CA ALA A 328 5.45 10.16 -25.82
C ALA A 328 4.81 11.21 -24.91
N SER A 329 5.21 11.28 -23.65
CA SER A 329 4.79 12.32 -22.69
C SER A 329 5.52 13.66 -22.86
N GLN A 330 6.52 13.72 -23.73
CA GLN A 330 7.31 14.92 -23.97
C GLN A 330 6.87 15.60 -25.27
N SER A 331 6.86 16.93 -25.24
CA SER A 331 6.58 17.75 -26.42
C SER A 331 7.55 18.91 -26.52
N ILE A 332 7.88 19.28 -27.76
CA ILE A 332 8.55 20.54 -28.06
C ILE A 332 7.50 21.48 -28.60
N VAL A 333 7.34 22.63 -27.93
CA VAL A 333 6.33 23.64 -28.30
C VAL A 333 7.03 24.93 -28.72
N CYS A 334 6.64 25.46 -29.88
CA CYS A 334 7.05 26.75 -30.38
C CYS A 334 5.81 27.62 -30.60
N VAL A 335 5.49 28.46 -29.61
CA VAL A 335 4.30 29.33 -29.65
C VAL A 335 4.35 30.32 -30.83
N PRO A 336 5.45 31.04 -31.11
CA PRO A 336 5.49 31.99 -32.22
C PRO A 336 5.28 31.34 -33.59
N ASN A 337 5.86 30.16 -33.81
CA ASN A 337 5.75 29.42 -35.06
C ASN A 337 4.51 28.50 -35.12
N ARG A 338 3.70 28.48 -34.06
CA ARG A 338 2.53 27.59 -33.88
C ARG A 338 2.86 26.11 -34.14
N THR A 339 4.03 25.67 -33.71
CA THR A 339 4.53 24.31 -33.96
C THR A 339 4.54 23.48 -32.68
N VAL A 340 4.05 22.24 -32.77
CA VAL A 340 4.13 21.25 -31.70
C VAL A 340 4.72 19.96 -32.27
N ILE A 341 5.76 19.45 -31.62
CA ILE A 341 6.42 18.19 -31.96
C ILE A 341 6.20 17.22 -30.80
N THR A 342 5.67 16.05 -31.10
CA THR A 342 5.40 14.98 -30.12
C THR A 342 5.99 13.68 -30.60
N VAL A 343 6.50 12.83 -29.72
CA VAL A 343 6.96 11.49 -30.08
C VAL A 343 5.77 10.52 -29.98
N ARG A 344 5.53 9.74 -31.03
CA ARG A 344 4.55 8.66 -31.04
C ARG A 344 5.29 7.34 -30.85
N GLY A 345 5.05 6.69 -29.71
CA GLY A 345 5.41 5.27 -29.56
C GLY A 345 4.44 4.43 -30.39
N SER A 346 4.93 3.40 -31.08
CA SER A 346 4.11 2.48 -31.89
C SER A 346 3.05 1.70 -31.10
N ASN A 347 3.02 1.85 -29.77
CA ASN A 347 1.86 1.50 -28.95
C ASN A 347 1.17 2.78 -28.46
N ALA A 348 0.40 3.40 -29.35
CA ALA A 348 -0.66 4.31 -28.95
C ALA A 348 -1.80 3.48 -28.31
N ALA A 349 -1.58 2.99 -27.09
CA ALA A 349 -2.68 2.96 -26.15
C ALA A 349 -3.07 4.43 -25.92
N PRO A 350 -4.36 4.80 -26.02
CA PRO A 350 -4.82 6.17 -25.86
C PRO A 350 -4.73 6.54 -24.38
N TYR A 351 -3.52 6.84 -23.90
CA TYR A 351 -3.33 7.56 -22.66
C TYR A 351 -3.46 9.05 -22.99
N ASP A 352 -4.68 9.53 -23.22
CA ASP A 352 -5.08 10.93 -23.08
C ASP A 352 -6.57 11.12 -23.42
N ALA A 353 -7.43 10.91 -22.42
CA ALA A 353 -8.80 11.46 -22.38
C ALA A 353 -9.39 11.51 -20.96
N VAL A 354 -8.58 11.74 -19.91
CA VAL A 354 -9.11 12.02 -18.56
C VAL A 354 -8.25 13.09 -17.88
N ALA A 355 -8.33 14.30 -18.41
CA ALA A 355 -8.02 15.52 -17.69
C ALA A 355 -8.96 16.62 -18.23
N ARG A 356 -10.19 16.59 -17.74
CA ARG A 356 -11.07 17.75 -17.64
C ARG A 356 -11.81 17.69 -16.32
#